data_AF-A0A7C5K4T7-F1
#
_entry.id   AF-A0A7C5K4T7-F1
#
_cell.length_a   1.000
_cell.length_b   1.000
_cell.length_c   1.000
_cell.angle_alpha   90.00
_cell.angle_beta   90.00
_cell.angle_gamma   90.00
#
_symmetry.space_group_name_H-M   'P 1'
#
loop_
_entity.id
_entity.type
_entity.pdbx_description
1 polymer ?
#
loop_
_entity_poly.entity_id
_entity_poly.type
_entity_poly.pdbx_seq_one_letter_code
_entity_poly.pdbx_strand_id
1 'polypeptide(L)'
;MGYLAIWKVLEEMTTDFRRRGVTVPSNVIDDLKYARTLINVLKADPSRLETVQKIEECLNNVESYLISEGQRFGDKYVEEWIRKLEEASRRIDEDEGVSRFVPGLPREQRWVRVKPSEEMPLETLKSLAEDLNLSHEVQSDGYLLVYGEDQRVKEFVKKMATKYGLKAEK
;
A
#
# COMPACT_ATOMS: atom_id res chain seq x y z
N MET A 1 -4.44 -10.64 -7.29
CA MET A 1 -3.77 -11.42 -6.24
C MET A 1 -3.40 -10.47 -5.12
N GLY A 2 -3.35 -10.93 -3.88
CA GLY A 2 -2.92 -10.14 -2.71
C GLY A 2 -1.42 -10.19 -2.51
N TYR A 3 -0.61 -9.76 -3.49
CA TYR A 3 0.85 -9.89 -3.41
C TYR A 3 1.43 -9.10 -2.24
N LEU A 4 0.85 -7.94 -1.94
CA LEU A 4 1.23 -7.12 -0.79
C LEU A 4 0.91 -7.82 0.53
N ALA A 5 -0.25 -8.47 0.59
CA ALA A 5 -0.68 -9.22 1.77
C ALA A 5 0.23 -10.42 2.02
N ILE A 6 0.57 -11.19 0.98
CA ILE A 6 1.51 -12.31 1.07
C ILE A 6 2.88 -11.82 1.56
N TRP A 7 3.39 -10.76 0.94
CA TRP A 7 4.66 -10.16 1.31
C TRP A 7 4.72 -9.77 2.80
N LYS A 8 3.64 -9.18 3.34
CA LYS A 8 3.54 -8.83 4.76
C LYS A 8 3.63 -10.07 5.67
N VAL A 9 2.91 -11.14 5.33
CA VAL A 9 2.95 -12.38 6.12
C VAL A 9 4.38 -12.96 6.14
N LEU A 10 5.08 -12.94 5.01
CA LEU A 10 6.48 -13.39 4.93
C LEU A 10 7.44 -12.49 5.73
N GLU A 11 7.21 -11.17 5.74
CA GLU A 11 7.95 -10.21 6.58
C GLU A 11 7.72 -10.48 8.08
N GLU A 12 6.47 -10.74 8.48
CA GLU A 12 6.12 -11.08 9.85
C GLU A 12 6.81 -12.39 10.28
N MET A 13 6.77 -13.43 9.44
CA MET A 13 7.44 -14.70 9.71
C MET A 13 8.96 -14.54 9.83
N THR A 14 9.56 -13.75 8.94
CA THR A 14 10.99 -13.39 9.00
C THR A 14 11.34 -12.68 10.31
N THR A 15 10.46 -11.80 10.78
CA THR A 15 10.63 -11.08 12.04
C THR A 15 10.53 -12.03 13.23
N ASP A 16 9.61 -12.99 13.19
CA ASP A 16 9.48 -14.01 14.23
C ASP A 16 10.73 -14.91 14.31
N PHE A 17 11.31 -15.29 13.17
CA PHE A 17 12.58 -16.02 13.13
C PHE A 17 13.72 -15.27 13.82
N ARG A 18 13.86 -13.97 13.54
CA ARG A 18 14.86 -13.14 14.23
C ARG A 18 14.63 -13.07 15.74
N ARG A 19 13.37 -12.97 16.18
CA ARG A 19 13.02 -13.00 17.61
C ARG A 19 13.39 -14.32 18.28
N ARG A 20 13.33 -15.43 17.53
CA ARG A 20 13.73 -16.78 17.99
C ARG A 20 15.22 -17.07 17.81
N GLY A 21 16.01 -16.10 17.34
CA GLY A 21 17.46 -16.25 17.15
C GLY A 21 17.86 -17.00 15.86
N VAL A 22 16.93 -17.21 14.93
CA VAL A 22 17.24 -17.78 13.61
C VAL A 22 17.67 -16.67 12.66
N THR A 23 18.85 -16.86 12.06
CA THR A 23 19.39 -15.93 11.06
C THR A 23 18.91 -16.34 9.69
N VAL A 24 18.11 -15.48 9.06
CA VAL A 24 17.65 -15.67 7.68
C VAL A 24 18.78 -15.26 6.72
N PRO A 25 19.13 -16.09 5.72
CA PRO A 25 20.12 -15.77 4.71
C PRO A 25 19.85 -14.46 3.98
N SER A 26 20.90 -13.73 3.62
CA SER A 26 20.78 -12.41 2.98
C SER A 26 20.05 -12.46 1.65
N ASN A 27 20.26 -13.50 0.84
CA ASN A 27 19.57 -13.68 -0.44
C ASN A 27 18.05 -13.76 -0.28
N VAL A 28 17.54 -14.41 0.78
CA VAL A 28 16.10 -14.47 1.06
C VAL A 28 15.56 -13.11 1.47
N ILE A 29 16.32 -12.36 2.27
CA ILE A 29 15.97 -10.99 2.65
C ILE A 29 15.98 -10.05 1.43
N ASP A 30 16.92 -10.23 0.52
CA ASP A 30 17.04 -9.43 -0.68
C ASP A 30 15.91 -9.74 -1.67
N ASP A 31 15.53 -11.01 -1.84
CA ASP A 31 14.35 -11.42 -2.61
C ASP A 31 13.07 -10.81 -2.02
N LEU A 32 12.92 -10.81 -0.69
CA LEU A 32 11.77 -10.18 -0.03
C LEU A 32 11.73 -8.66 -0.31
N LYS A 33 12.85 -7.94 -0.21
CA LYS A 33 12.91 -6.50 -0.54
C LYS A 33 12.66 -6.23 -2.02
N TYR A 34 13.19 -7.08 -2.89
CA TYR A 34 13.02 -6.96 -4.32
C TYR A 34 11.56 -7.18 -4.72
N ALA A 35 10.90 -8.20 -4.17
CA ALA A 35 9.47 -8.42 -4.31
C ALA A 35 8.66 -7.19 -3.91
N ARG A 36 8.98 -6.54 -2.77
CA ARG A 36 8.29 -5.29 -2.36
C ARG A 36 8.41 -4.19 -3.41
N THR A 37 9.60 -4.04 -3.97
CA THR A 37 9.87 -3.03 -5.00
C THR A 37 9.07 -3.31 -6.26
N LEU A 38 9.05 -4.58 -6.70
CA LEU A 38 8.29 -4.99 -7.88
C LEU A 38 6.78 -4.86 -7.67
N ILE A 39 6.25 -5.16 -6.48
CA ILE A 39 4.84 -4.92 -6.13
C ILE A 39 4.50 -3.43 -6.28
N ASN A 40 5.35 -2.53 -5.80
CA ASN A 40 5.15 -1.08 -5.96
C ASN A 40 5.22 -0.65 -7.44
N VAL A 41 6.11 -1.26 -8.24
CA VAL A 41 6.19 -1.00 -9.69
C VAL A 41 4.92 -1.46 -10.40
N LEU A 42 4.44 -2.67 -10.12
CA LEU A 42 3.21 -3.20 -10.70
C LEU A 42 1.99 -2.36 -10.31
N LYS A 43 1.97 -1.85 -9.08
CA LYS A 43 0.95 -0.93 -8.59
C LYS A 43 0.98 0.41 -9.35
N ALA A 44 2.16 0.92 -9.67
CA ALA A 44 2.32 2.16 -10.41
C ALA A 44 2.06 2.00 -11.92
N ASP A 45 2.41 0.84 -12.49
CA ASP A 45 2.22 0.50 -13.89
C ASP A 45 1.72 -0.96 -14.04
N PRO A 46 0.40 -1.17 -14.15
CA PRO A 46 -0.18 -2.50 -14.28
C PRO A 46 0.10 -3.19 -15.62
N SER A 47 0.65 -2.47 -16.61
CA SER A 47 0.90 -3.01 -17.95
C SER A 47 2.17 -3.87 -18.01
N ARG A 48 3.05 -3.74 -17.02
CA ARG A 48 4.31 -4.49 -16.91
C ARG A 48 4.10 -5.90 -16.37
N LEU A 49 3.43 -6.75 -17.15
CA LEU A 49 3.12 -8.14 -16.78
C LEU A 49 4.37 -9.00 -16.48
N GLU A 50 5.53 -8.66 -17.06
CA GLU A 50 6.82 -9.30 -16.72
C GLU A 50 7.21 -9.15 -15.23
N THR A 51 6.68 -8.13 -14.57
CA THR A 51 6.88 -7.86 -13.14
C THR A 51 6.16 -8.90 -12.29
N VAL A 52 5.01 -9.40 -12.77
CA VAL A 52 4.18 -10.38 -12.04
C VAL A 52 4.95 -11.69 -11.82
N GLN A 53 5.54 -12.24 -12.88
CA GLN A 53 6.32 -13.48 -12.80
C GLN A 53 7.50 -13.35 -11.83
N LYS A 54 8.19 -12.21 -11.83
CA LYS A 54 9.31 -11.94 -10.93
C LYS A 54 8.85 -11.79 -9.47
N ILE A 55 7.70 -11.18 -9.23
CA ILE A 55 7.09 -11.10 -7.88
C ILE A 55 6.82 -12.51 -7.37
N GLU A 56 6.17 -13.34 -8.18
CA GLU A 56 5.82 -14.72 -7.81
C GLU A 56 7.06 -15.55 -7.52
N GLU A 57 8.09 -15.47 -8.37
CA GLU A 57 9.36 -16.18 -8.15
C GLU A 57 10.02 -15.77 -6.82
N CYS A 58 10.11 -14.46 -6.55
CA CYS A 58 10.70 -13.97 -5.30
C CYS A 58 9.90 -14.40 -4.07
N LEU A 59 8.58 -14.25 -4.10
CA LEU A 59 7.72 -14.63 -2.97
C LEU A 59 7.78 -16.14 -2.72
N ASN A 60 7.76 -16.96 -3.78
CA ASN A 60 7.87 -18.43 -3.68
C ASN A 60 9.23 -18.87 -3.12
N ASN A 61 10.32 -18.23 -3.53
CA ASN A 61 11.65 -18.52 -2.99
C ASN A 61 11.72 -18.23 -1.48
N VAL A 62 11.17 -17.09 -1.07
CA VAL A 62 11.13 -16.70 0.35
C VAL A 62 10.22 -17.64 1.14
N GLU A 63 9.02 -17.92 0.64
CA GLU A 63 8.09 -18.85 1.28
C GLU A 63 8.71 -20.23 1.45
N SER A 64 9.24 -20.83 0.38
CA SER A 64 9.87 -22.15 0.43
C SER A 64 10.96 -22.24 1.50
N TYR A 65 11.82 -21.23 1.58
CA TYR A 65 12.85 -21.16 2.62
C TYR A 65 12.25 -21.05 4.02
N LEU A 66 11.32 -20.11 4.24
CA LEU A 66 10.75 -19.86 5.55
C LEU A 66 9.91 -21.04 6.05
N ILE A 67 9.15 -21.70 5.18
CA ILE A 67 8.40 -22.91 5.52
C ILE A 67 9.37 -24.04 5.89
N SER A 68 10.42 -24.26 5.09
CA SER A 68 11.42 -25.31 5.36
C SER A 68 12.14 -25.09 6.69
N GLU A 69 12.63 -23.88 6.95
CA GLU A 69 13.29 -23.54 8.21
C GLU A 69 12.30 -23.55 9.39
N GLY A 70 11.04 -23.19 9.11
CA GLY A 70 9.94 -23.14 10.06
C GLY A 70 9.57 -24.50 10.64
N GLN A 71 9.77 -25.57 9.87
CA GLN A 71 9.54 -26.96 10.32
C GLN A 71 10.34 -27.31 11.59
N ARG A 72 11.47 -26.63 11.82
CA ARG A 72 12.29 -26.83 13.03
C ARG A 72 11.57 -26.38 14.31
N PHE A 73 10.54 -25.55 14.20
CA PHE A 73 9.69 -25.11 15.31
C PHE A 73 8.44 -25.99 15.49
N GLY A 74 8.27 -27.01 14.63
CA GLY A 74 7.17 -27.98 14.66
C GLY A 74 6.09 -27.72 13.61
N ASP A 75 5.37 -28.78 13.23
CA ASP A 75 4.37 -28.74 12.16
C ASP A 75 3.26 -27.72 12.42
N LYS A 76 2.80 -27.61 13.66
CA LYS A 76 1.77 -26.65 14.06
C LYS A 76 2.16 -25.21 13.80
N TYR A 77 3.44 -24.87 14.00
CA TYR A 77 3.94 -23.52 13.75
C TYR A 77 3.84 -23.19 12.26
N VAL A 78 4.26 -24.13 11.40
CA VAL A 78 4.23 -23.96 9.95
C VAL A 78 2.79 -23.90 9.43
N GLU A 79 1.90 -24.75 9.95
CA GLU A 79 0.49 -24.81 9.55
C GLU A 79 -0.23 -23.46 9.79
N GLU A 80 0.07 -22.78 10.90
CA GLU A 80 -0.45 -21.44 11.17
C GLU A 80 0.02 -20.41 10.12
N TRP A 81 1.27 -20.47 9.68
CA TRP A 81 1.79 -19.57 8.65
C TRP A 81 1.22 -19.87 7.27
N ILE A 82 1.11 -21.15 6.89
CA ILE A 82 0.48 -21.56 5.62
C ILE A 82 -0.95 -21.04 5.56
N ARG A 83 -1.72 -21.22 6.63
CA ARG A 83 -3.10 -20.70 6.70
C ARG A 83 -3.17 -19.18 6.53
N LYS A 84 -2.22 -18.42 7.11
CA LYS A 84 -2.14 -16.97 6.91
C LYS A 84 -1.80 -16.59 5.47
N LEU A 85 -0.89 -17.33 4.82
CA LEU A 85 -0.52 -17.11 3.42
C LEU A 85 -1.70 -17.40 2.48
N GLU A 86 -2.44 -18.48 2.72
CA GLU A 86 -3.66 -18.80 1.98
C GLU A 86 -4.71 -17.69 2.13
N GLU A 87 -4.94 -17.19 3.35
CA GLU A 87 -5.85 -16.07 3.57
C GLU A 87 -5.37 -14.79 2.86
N ALA A 88 -4.07 -14.50 2.93
CA ALA A 88 -3.46 -13.34 2.28
C ALA A 88 -3.60 -13.40 0.75
N SER A 89 -3.45 -14.58 0.14
CA SER A 89 -3.58 -14.77 -1.31
C SER A 89 -4.98 -14.44 -1.85
N ARG A 90 -6.02 -14.65 -1.01
CA ARG A 90 -7.43 -14.36 -1.34
C ARG A 90 -7.78 -12.89 -1.16
N ARG A 91 -6.95 -12.10 -0.48
CA ARG A 91 -7.16 -10.65 -0.37
C ARG A 91 -6.87 -10.00 -1.71
N ILE A 92 -7.70 -9.03 -2.08
CA ILE A 92 -7.37 -8.10 -3.15
C ILE A 92 -6.46 -7.05 -2.51
N ASP A 93 -5.36 -6.69 -3.17
CA ASP A 93 -4.44 -5.66 -2.67
C ASP A 93 -5.20 -4.34 -2.51
N GLU A 94 -5.69 -4.07 -1.30
CA GLU A 94 -6.24 -2.77 -0.95
C GLU A 94 -5.10 -1.76 -0.95
N ASP A 95 -5.40 -0.58 -1.48
CA ASP A 95 -4.47 0.50 -1.74
C ASP A 95 -3.88 1.04 -0.44
N GLU A 96 -2.82 0.40 0.09
CA GLU A 96 -2.08 0.97 1.20
C GLU A 96 -1.58 2.36 0.79
N GLY A 97 -1.97 3.35 1.59
CA GLY A 97 -1.86 4.77 1.31
C GLY A 97 -0.53 5.18 0.69
N VAL A 98 -0.66 5.96 -0.38
CA VAL A 98 0.43 6.40 -1.26
C VAL A 98 1.61 6.98 -0.48
N SER A 99 2.80 6.62 -0.94
CA SER A 99 4.09 7.24 -0.64
C SER A 99 3.98 8.74 -0.35
N ARG A 100 4.62 9.18 0.75
CA ARG A 100 4.73 10.59 1.17
C ARG A 100 5.52 11.46 0.19
N PHE A 101 6.17 10.87 -0.81
CA PHE A 101 7.03 11.58 -1.74
C PHE A 101 6.36 11.69 -3.12
N VAL A 102 5.99 12.91 -3.50
CA VAL A 102 5.43 13.24 -4.82
C VAL A 102 6.31 14.32 -5.46
N PRO A 103 7.08 14.01 -6.52
CA PRO A 103 7.82 15.01 -7.25
C PRO A 103 6.87 15.98 -7.96
N GLY A 104 7.20 17.28 -8.00
CA GLY A 104 6.40 18.30 -8.73
C GLY A 104 5.35 19.05 -7.89
N LEU A 105 5.27 18.81 -6.58
CA LEU A 105 4.36 19.56 -5.72
C LEU A 105 4.77 21.05 -5.61
N PRO A 106 3.81 22.00 -5.67
CA PRO A 106 4.09 23.42 -5.47
C PRO A 106 4.75 23.67 -4.13
N ARG A 107 6.03 24.07 -4.12
CA ARG A 107 6.80 24.29 -2.88
C ARG A 107 6.34 25.51 -2.08
N GLU A 108 5.63 26.43 -2.73
CA GLU A 108 5.21 27.73 -2.16
C GLU A 108 3.73 27.76 -1.74
N GLN A 109 2.94 26.73 -2.08
CA GLN A 109 1.50 26.69 -1.76
C GLN A 109 1.16 25.48 -0.89
N ARG A 110 0.15 25.64 -0.02
CA ARG A 110 -0.36 24.51 0.76
C ARG A 110 -1.13 23.60 -0.19
N TRP A 111 -1.00 22.29 0.01
CA TRP A 111 -1.68 21.31 -0.84
C TRP A 111 -2.15 20.11 -0.03
N VAL A 112 -3.13 19.40 -0.59
CA VAL A 112 -3.67 18.15 -0.07
C VAL A 112 -3.96 17.22 -1.25
N ARG A 113 -3.68 15.92 -1.07
CA ARG A 113 -4.06 14.88 -2.04
C ARG A 113 -5.24 14.11 -1.48
N VAL A 114 -6.28 13.97 -2.29
CA VAL A 114 -7.51 13.27 -1.90
C VAL A 114 -7.75 12.14 -2.85
N LYS A 115 -7.99 10.95 -2.30
CA LYS A 115 -8.43 9.80 -3.07
C LYS A 115 -9.94 9.92 -3.32
N PRO A 116 -10.41 9.86 -4.58
CA PRO A 116 -11.83 9.72 -4.86
C PRO A 116 -12.35 8.40 -4.26
N SER A 117 -13.58 8.40 -3.77
CA SER A 117 -14.26 7.20 -3.24
C SER A 117 -15.71 7.21 -3.72
N GLU A 118 -16.44 6.09 -3.59
CA GLU A 118 -17.84 6.02 -4.05
C GLU A 118 -18.73 7.11 -3.40
N GLU A 119 -18.44 7.49 -2.15
CA GLU A 119 -19.13 8.57 -1.43
C GLU A 119 -18.65 9.99 -1.81
N MET A 120 -17.44 10.10 -2.39
CA MET A 120 -16.84 11.36 -2.86
C MET A 120 -16.21 11.16 -4.24
N PRO A 121 -17.02 11.15 -5.31
CA PRO A 121 -16.51 11.03 -6.66
C PRO A 121 -15.67 12.26 -7.02
N LEU A 122 -14.77 12.08 -7.98
CA LEU A 122 -13.83 13.11 -8.44
C LEU A 122 -14.53 14.43 -8.79
N GLU A 123 -15.72 14.36 -9.38
CA GLU A 123 -16.54 15.52 -9.74
C GLU A 123 -16.94 16.36 -8.51
N THR A 124 -17.34 15.70 -7.42
CA THR A 124 -17.72 16.40 -6.17
C THR A 124 -16.50 17.09 -5.55
N LEU A 125 -15.33 16.44 -5.60
CA LEU A 125 -14.09 17.02 -5.10
C LEU A 125 -13.64 18.23 -5.92
N LYS A 126 -13.79 18.18 -7.25
CA LYS A 126 -13.50 19.32 -8.14
C LYS A 126 -14.40 20.51 -7.84
N SER A 127 -15.71 20.30 -7.76
CA SER A 127 -16.66 21.37 -7.45
C SER A 127 -16.41 21.98 -6.07
N LEU A 128 -16.00 21.20 -5.08
CA LEU A 128 -15.65 21.70 -3.74
C LEU A 128 -14.35 22.52 -3.74
N ALA A 129 -13.37 22.14 -4.57
CA ALA A 129 -12.16 22.92 -4.77
C ALA A 129 -12.46 24.25 -5.49
N GLU A 130 -13.31 24.24 -6.52
CA GLU A 130 -13.74 25.44 -7.25
C GLU A 130 -14.54 26.40 -6.36
N ASP A 131 -15.46 25.90 -5.52
CA ASP A 131 -16.23 26.69 -4.53
C ASP A 131 -15.31 27.44 -3.54
N LEU A 132 -14.15 26.86 -3.22
CA LEU A 132 -13.16 27.45 -2.33
C LEU A 132 -12.08 28.24 -3.07
N ASN A 133 -12.24 28.47 -4.38
CA ASN A 133 -11.24 29.10 -5.24
C ASN A 133 -9.84 28.46 -5.06
N LEU A 134 -9.79 27.13 -5.00
CA LEU A 134 -8.56 26.34 -4.95
C LEU A 134 -8.26 25.76 -6.33
N SER A 135 -6.97 25.67 -6.66
CA SER A 135 -6.53 24.99 -7.86
C SER A 135 -6.56 23.49 -7.63
N HIS A 136 -6.95 22.74 -8.65
CA HIS A 136 -7.01 21.28 -8.59
C HIS A 136 -6.40 20.63 -9.83
N GLU A 137 -5.72 19.51 -9.65
CA GLU A 137 -5.14 18.72 -10.73
C GLU A 137 -5.38 17.23 -10.47
N VAL A 138 -5.80 16.50 -11.50
CA VAL A 138 -5.99 15.04 -11.42
C VAL A 138 -4.65 14.40 -11.75
N GLN A 139 -4.07 13.68 -10.79
CA GLN A 139 -2.81 12.97 -10.98
C GLN A 139 -3.03 11.64 -11.71
N SER A 140 -1.96 11.14 -12.34
CA SER A 140 -1.97 9.89 -13.10
C SER A 140 -2.28 8.65 -12.26
N ASP A 141 -2.18 8.75 -10.94
CA ASP A 141 -2.55 7.70 -9.99
C ASP A 141 -4.00 7.81 -9.47
N GLY A 142 -4.81 8.67 -10.08
CA GLY A 142 -6.24 8.82 -9.78
C GLY A 142 -6.55 9.69 -8.56
N TYR A 143 -5.55 10.29 -7.92
CA TYR A 143 -5.72 11.22 -6.82
C TYR A 143 -6.01 12.63 -7.32
N LEU A 144 -6.85 13.38 -6.61
CA LEU A 144 -7.02 14.81 -6.83
C LEU A 144 -6.02 15.57 -5.95
N LEU A 145 -5.10 16.29 -6.57
CA LEU A 145 -4.26 17.27 -5.90
C LEU A 145 -5.02 18.59 -5.83
N VAL A 146 -5.24 19.10 -4.64
CA VAL A 146 -5.84 20.42 -4.40
C VAL A 146 -4.80 21.30 -3.72
N TYR A 147 -4.56 22.48 -4.28
CA TYR A 147 -3.53 23.40 -3.81
C TYR A 147 -3.97 24.85 -3.88
N GLY A 148 -3.39 25.67 -3.01
CA GLY A 148 -3.70 27.09 -2.92
C GLY A 148 -3.34 27.69 -1.56
N GLU A 149 -4.14 28.66 -1.14
CA GLU A 149 -3.96 29.38 0.12
C GLU A 149 -4.20 28.47 1.33
N ASP A 150 -3.31 28.52 2.34
CA ASP A 150 -3.33 27.61 3.50
C ASP A 150 -4.70 27.56 4.21
N GLN A 151 -5.33 28.72 4.39
CA GLN A 151 -6.63 28.82 5.05
C GLN A 151 -7.73 28.08 4.27
N ARG A 152 -7.75 28.25 2.96
CA ARG A 152 -8.75 27.62 2.07
C ARG A 152 -8.54 26.12 1.97
N VAL A 153 -7.29 25.65 1.94
CA VAL A 153 -6.97 24.22 1.96
C VAL A 153 -7.42 23.59 3.29
N LYS A 154 -7.25 24.28 4.42
CA LYS A 154 -7.79 23.82 5.71
C LYS A 154 -9.32 23.79 5.71
N GLU A 155 -9.98 24.77 5.12
CA GLU A 155 -11.43 24.78 4.97
C GLU A 155 -11.94 23.66 4.07
N PHE A 156 -11.22 23.35 2.99
CA PHE A 156 -11.49 22.22 2.10
C PHE A 156 -11.46 20.90 2.87
N VAL A 157 -10.40 20.66 3.64
CA VAL A 157 -10.28 19.46 4.50
C VAL A 157 -11.39 19.42 5.55
N LYS A 158 -11.72 20.57 6.17
CA LYS A 158 -12.79 20.66 7.17
C LYS A 158 -14.17 20.40 6.55
N LYS A 159 -14.47 20.90 5.34
CA LYS A 159 -15.71 20.63 4.62
C LYS A 159 -15.82 19.16 4.25
N MET A 160 -14.73 18.53 3.77
CA MET A 160 -14.70 17.08 3.53
C MET A 160 -14.97 16.28 4.83
N ALA A 161 -14.29 16.63 5.92
CA ALA A 161 -14.47 15.96 7.21
C ALA A 161 -15.86 16.21 7.83
N THR A 162 -16.47 17.37 7.62
CA THR A 162 -17.81 17.66 8.17
C THR A 162 -18.91 17.01 7.34
N LYS A 163 -18.73 16.96 6.02
CA LYS A 163 -19.71 16.42 5.08
C LYS A 163 -19.65 14.88 5.02
N TYR A 164 -18.52 14.26 5.35
CA TYR A 164 -18.32 12.81 5.24
C TYR A 164 -17.58 12.14 6.43
N GLY A 165 -17.05 12.89 7.40
CA GLY A 165 -16.29 12.36 8.54
C GLY A 165 -17.11 12.00 9.79
N LEU A 166 -18.43 11.89 9.69
CA LEU A 166 -19.28 11.37 10.79
C LEU A 166 -19.54 9.86 10.73
N LYS A 167 -18.84 9.12 9.86
CA LYS A 167 -18.79 7.66 9.93
C LYS A 167 -17.36 7.16 10.16
N ALA A 168 -16.77 7.54 11.28
CA ALA A 168 -15.85 6.64 11.95
C ALA A 168 -16.73 5.64 12.72
N GLU A 169 -17.22 4.60 12.02
CA GLU A 169 -17.85 3.46 12.69
C GLU A 169 -16.80 2.75 13.55
N LYS A 170 -17.27 2.37 14.74
CA LYS A 170 -16.54 1.90 15.91
C LYS A 170 -16.58 0.38 15.97
#